data_AF-A0A9J7BRN7-F1
#
_entry.id   AF-A0A9J7BRN7-F1
#
_cell.length_a   1.000
_cell.length_b   1.000
_cell.length_c   1.000
_cell.angle_alpha   90.00
_cell.angle_beta   90.00
_cell.angle_gamma   90.00
#
_symmetry.space_group_name_H-M   'P 1'
#
loop_
_entity.id
_entity.type
_entity.pdbx_description
1 polymer ?
#
loop_
_entity_poly.entity_id
_entity_poly.type
_entity_poly.pdbx_seq_one_letter_code
_entity_poly.pdbx_strand_id
1 'polypeptide(L)'
;MQARVAAIRSVRSLGYAATGRGNDWRLIGQDGGQSIALNDGRSLFLFSDTLLAPLSPTGAESKGFFLSNCAAFSPASSAPLRNAMASLSYIVDDWNKPRELLCGSNAEQALSVRFWPEHGIQVENEVIFFYLGIQQAERGTWGFVETGNGLAKLDLRTGVCSRWSRDGDWRPWPQLPVDCHCGVQLLSKDGYVFVFSTRPAGLEYEAFLARVTPEAIEEPESYSFFTGERGWSAVMTSAAPIARCGSEFSVAYNEYLGCFVMTYIEPHAKQLCLRTAPEPWGPYSDAIRAGIVPHHPEATLVSLGFQHPQFDVDGGRTIYISYSQPHFAQNAMIELCFR
;
A
#
# COMPACT_ATOMS: atom_id res chain seq x y z
N MET A 1 18.51 -22.63 -1.98
CA MET A 1 17.46 -23.10 -1.05
C MET A 1 16.13 -22.87 -1.76
N GLN A 2 15.30 -23.91 -1.98
CA GLN A 2 14.04 -23.80 -2.72
C GLN A 2 12.97 -23.08 -1.88
N ALA A 3 12.07 -22.34 -2.54
CA ALA A 3 10.92 -21.71 -1.89
C ALA A 3 10.05 -22.75 -1.19
N ARG A 4 9.60 -22.45 0.04
CA ARG A 4 8.78 -23.37 0.84
C ARG A 4 7.31 -23.24 0.45
N VAL A 5 6.68 -24.35 0.04
CA VAL A 5 5.24 -24.34 -0.20
C VAL A 5 4.52 -24.24 1.15
N ALA A 6 3.91 -23.08 1.42
CA ALA A 6 3.18 -22.84 2.65
C ALA A 6 1.84 -23.60 2.63
N ALA A 7 1.66 -24.55 3.55
CA ALA A 7 0.39 -25.24 3.69
C ALA A 7 -0.58 -24.39 4.52
N ILE A 8 -1.69 -23.98 3.90
CA ILE A 8 -2.72 -23.18 4.57
C ILE A 8 -3.61 -24.09 5.43
N ARG A 9 -3.79 -23.71 6.70
CA ARG A 9 -4.71 -24.37 7.65
C ARG A 9 -6.10 -23.79 7.54
N SER A 10 -6.23 -22.47 7.53
CA SER A 10 -7.52 -21.78 7.48
C SER A 10 -7.39 -20.37 6.93
N VAL A 11 -8.44 -19.91 6.28
CA VAL A 11 -8.64 -18.52 5.87
C VAL A 11 -9.97 -18.07 6.44
N ARG A 12 -9.98 -17.02 7.25
CA ARG A 12 -11.16 -16.52 7.97
C ARG A 12 -11.36 -15.05 7.66
N SER A 13 -12.58 -14.68 7.27
CA SER A 13 -12.95 -13.27 7.16
C SER A 13 -13.09 -12.65 8.54
N LEU A 14 -12.50 -11.47 8.70
CA LEU A 14 -12.73 -10.60 9.84
C LEU A 14 -13.79 -9.53 9.53
N GLY A 15 -14.35 -9.52 8.32
CA GLY A 15 -15.27 -8.48 7.89
C GLY A 15 -14.56 -7.13 7.69
N TYR A 16 -15.34 -6.06 7.70
CA TYR A 16 -14.85 -4.70 7.47
C TYR A 16 -14.19 -4.10 8.71
N ALA A 17 -13.20 -3.24 8.51
CA ALA A 17 -12.69 -2.35 9.54
C ALA A 17 -13.82 -1.47 10.10
N ALA A 18 -13.70 -1.10 11.37
CA ALA A 18 -14.70 -0.26 12.02
C ALA A 18 -14.67 1.16 11.41
N THR A 19 -15.83 1.77 11.27
CA THR A 19 -15.92 3.16 10.78
C THR A 19 -15.46 4.13 11.86
N GLY A 20 -14.40 4.90 11.57
CA GLY A 20 -13.97 6.02 12.40
C GLY A 20 -14.99 7.15 12.43
N ARG A 21 -15.02 7.93 13.52
CA ARG A 21 -15.80 9.17 13.61
C ARG A 21 -15.11 10.18 14.50
N GLY A 22 -15.30 11.46 14.18
CA GLY A 22 -14.98 12.58 15.05
C GLY A 22 -16.22 13.17 15.70
N ASN A 23 -16.11 14.41 16.17
CA ASN A 23 -17.22 15.12 16.81
C ASN A 23 -18.29 15.57 15.80
N ASP A 24 -17.88 15.94 14.58
CA ASP A 24 -18.73 16.51 13.55
C ASP A 24 -18.62 15.79 12.19
N TRP A 25 -17.94 14.64 12.15
CA TRP A 25 -17.77 13.84 10.94
C TRP A 25 -17.80 12.33 11.25
N ARG A 26 -18.19 11.53 10.25
CA ARG A 26 -18.06 10.07 10.25
C ARG A 26 -17.42 9.59 8.95
N LEU A 27 -16.63 8.54 9.05
CA LEU A 27 -16.06 7.85 7.91
C LEU A 27 -17.13 7.02 7.21
N ILE A 28 -17.28 7.19 5.90
CA ILE A 28 -18.21 6.40 5.06
C ILE A 28 -17.47 5.25 4.39
N GLY A 29 -16.30 5.53 3.82
CA GLY A 29 -15.45 4.53 3.18
C GLY A 29 -14.04 5.06 3.02
N GLN A 30 -13.11 4.15 2.73
CA GLN A 30 -11.71 4.48 2.66
C GLN A 30 -10.97 3.40 1.85
N ASP A 31 -10.16 3.84 0.90
CA ASP A 31 -9.31 2.97 0.09
C ASP A 31 -7.84 3.00 0.52
N GLY A 32 -7.02 2.11 -0.03
CA GLY A 32 -5.63 1.90 0.37
C GLY A 32 -5.56 1.17 1.71
N GLY A 33 -4.97 1.80 2.72
CA GLY A 33 -4.89 1.24 4.08
C GLY A 33 -3.69 0.33 4.30
N GLN A 34 -2.62 0.52 3.51
CA GLN A 34 -1.35 -0.14 3.77
C GLN A 34 -0.73 0.40 5.06
N SER A 35 -0.07 -0.46 5.84
CA SER A 35 0.49 -0.08 7.14
C SER A 35 2.01 -0.14 7.16
N ILE A 36 2.62 0.82 7.86
CA ILE A 36 4.05 0.90 8.12
C ILE A 36 4.25 0.74 9.63
N ALA A 37 5.04 -0.25 10.04
CA ALA A 37 5.45 -0.42 11.42
C ALA A 37 6.44 0.70 11.81
N LEU A 38 6.22 1.33 12.97
CA LEU A 38 7.07 2.39 13.48
C LEU A 38 7.96 1.87 14.63
N ASN A 39 9.13 2.49 14.79
CA ASN A 39 10.13 2.14 15.79
C ASN A 39 9.63 2.31 17.24
N ASP A 40 8.61 3.14 17.46
CA ASP A 40 7.97 3.33 18.77
C ASP A 40 6.84 2.32 19.05
N GLY A 41 6.67 1.33 18.16
CA GLY A 41 5.66 0.28 18.25
C GLY A 41 4.29 0.65 17.67
N ARG A 42 4.03 1.93 17.35
CA ARG A 42 2.81 2.31 16.64
C ARG A 42 2.83 1.76 15.21
N SER A 43 1.69 1.83 14.53
CA SER A 43 1.65 1.69 13.07
C SER A 43 1.08 2.95 12.44
N LEU A 44 1.66 3.36 11.32
CA LEU A 44 1.08 4.37 10.44
C LEU A 44 0.30 3.66 9.34
N PHE A 45 -0.95 4.05 9.13
CA PHE A 45 -1.75 3.63 7.99
C PHE A 45 -1.85 4.77 7.00
N LEU A 46 -1.57 4.47 5.73
CA LEU A 46 -1.70 5.37 4.61
C LEU A 46 -2.94 4.98 3.80
N PHE A 47 -3.82 5.95 3.59
CA PHE A 47 -5.08 5.75 2.91
C PHE A 47 -5.17 6.65 1.68
N SER A 48 -5.81 6.13 0.65
CA SER A 48 -6.10 6.83 -0.60
C SER A 48 -7.48 7.49 -0.49
N ASP A 49 -8.28 7.44 -1.55
CA ASP A 49 -9.61 8.02 -1.62
C ASP A 49 -10.39 7.73 -0.32
N THR A 50 -10.79 8.79 0.37
CA THR A 50 -11.45 8.74 1.68
C THR A 50 -12.67 9.65 1.67
N LEU A 51 -13.83 9.10 2.02
CA LEU A 51 -15.12 9.81 2.04
C LEU A 51 -15.59 9.94 3.48
N LEU A 52 -15.78 11.19 3.89
CA LEU A 52 -16.34 11.55 5.17
C LEU A 52 -17.73 12.16 4.95
N ALA A 53 -18.64 11.90 5.88
CA ALA A 53 -19.91 12.60 5.95
C ALA A 53 -19.95 13.48 7.20
N PRO A 54 -20.54 14.69 7.13
CA PRO A 54 -20.79 15.48 8.32
C PRO A 54 -21.78 14.78 9.25
N LEU A 55 -21.61 14.93 10.55
CA LEU A 55 -22.62 14.59 11.55
C LEU A 55 -23.53 15.81 11.73
N SER A 56 -24.57 15.92 10.90
CA SER A 56 -25.57 16.99 11.01
C SER A 56 -26.50 16.73 12.21
N PRO A 57 -26.62 17.66 13.19
CA PRO A 57 -27.57 17.52 14.28
C PRO A 57 -29.04 17.61 13.84
N THR A 58 -29.33 18.19 12.67
CA THR A 58 -30.68 18.60 12.24
C THR A 58 -31.22 17.82 11.04
N GLY A 59 -30.54 16.78 10.59
CA GLY A 59 -31.01 15.94 9.47
C GLY A 59 -30.94 16.61 8.10
N ALA A 60 -30.39 17.81 7.99
CA ALA A 60 -30.14 18.45 6.70
C ALA A 60 -29.04 17.72 5.92
N GLU A 61 -29.27 17.46 4.63
CA GLU A 61 -28.28 16.89 3.72
C GLU A 61 -27.09 17.85 3.56
N SER A 62 -25.99 17.51 4.20
CA SER A 62 -24.72 18.20 4.08
C SER A 62 -23.79 17.38 3.16
N LYS A 63 -23.21 18.03 2.14
CA LYS A 63 -22.29 17.38 1.19
C LYS A 63 -21.15 16.69 1.94
N GLY A 64 -20.81 15.47 1.54
CA GLY A 64 -19.64 14.74 2.05
C GLY A 64 -18.33 15.45 1.72
N PHE A 65 -17.29 15.16 2.49
CA PHE A 65 -15.93 15.59 2.24
C PHE A 65 -15.16 14.43 1.62
N PHE A 66 -14.49 14.68 0.50
CA PHE A 66 -13.67 13.70 -0.18
C PHE A 66 -12.21 14.12 -0.10
N LEU A 67 -11.37 13.25 0.45
CA LEU A 67 -9.93 13.42 0.51
C LEU A 67 -9.32 12.43 -0.48
N SER A 68 -8.32 12.86 -1.26
CA SER A 68 -7.62 11.96 -2.17
C SER A 68 -6.70 11.00 -1.41
N ASN A 69 -6.30 11.40 -0.21
CA ASN A 69 -5.48 10.61 0.69
C ASN A 69 -5.60 11.14 2.12
N CYS A 70 -5.26 10.32 3.09
CA CYS A 70 -4.98 10.75 4.46
C CYS A 70 -4.15 9.68 5.19
N ALA A 71 -3.81 9.92 6.45
CA ALA A 71 -3.16 8.92 7.28
C ALA A 71 -3.69 8.90 8.70
N ALA A 72 -3.51 7.76 9.35
CA ALA A 72 -3.83 7.57 10.75
C ALA A 72 -2.82 6.69 11.47
N PHE A 73 -2.67 6.89 12.77
CA PHE A 73 -1.86 6.04 13.62
C PHE A 73 -2.73 5.02 14.35
N SER A 74 -2.28 3.78 14.46
CA SER A 74 -2.77 2.83 15.46
C SER A 74 -1.82 2.76 16.66
N PRO A 75 -2.33 2.62 17.90
CA PRO A 75 -1.48 2.45 19.09
C PRO A 75 -0.65 1.17 19.05
N ALA A 76 0.47 1.13 19.77
CA ALA A 76 1.34 -0.06 19.85
C ALA A 76 0.65 -1.30 20.46
N SER A 77 -0.30 -1.08 21.36
CA SER A 77 -1.04 -2.13 22.07
C SER A 77 -2.31 -2.61 21.34
N SER A 78 -2.45 -2.30 20.05
CA SER A 78 -3.69 -2.49 19.31
C SER A 78 -3.77 -3.78 18.48
N ALA A 79 -2.87 -4.75 18.69
CA ALA A 79 -3.00 -6.06 18.07
C ALA A 79 -4.27 -6.80 18.58
N PRO A 80 -4.93 -7.63 17.73
CA PRO A 80 -4.66 -7.91 16.32
C PRO A 80 -5.15 -6.77 15.40
N LEU A 81 -4.91 -6.88 14.08
CA LEU A 81 -5.23 -5.85 13.06
C LEU A 81 -6.64 -5.23 13.21
N ARG A 82 -7.66 -6.03 13.55
CA ARG A 82 -9.04 -5.52 13.77
C ARG A 82 -9.09 -4.40 14.81
N ASN A 83 -8.36 -4.56 15.93
CA ASN A 83 -8.34 -3.58 17.01
C ASN A 83 -7.53 -2.34 16.59
N ALA A 84 -6.44 -2.52 15.85
CA ALA A 84 -5.64 -1.43 15.28
C ALA A 84 -6.48 -0.54 14.37
N MET A 85 -7.19 -1.14 13.41
CA MET A 85 -8.08 -0.43 12.50
C MET A 85 -9.27 0.24 13.21
N ALA A 86 -9.72 -0.31 14.35
CA ALA A 86 -10.78 0.29 15.16
C ALA A 86 -10.31 1.42 16.09
N SER A 87 -9.00 1.62 16.25
CA SER A 87 -8.40 2.61 17.16
C SER A 87 -7.54 3.65 16.43
N LEU A 88 -7.80 3.84 15.14
CA LEU A 88 -7.09 4.81 14.31
C LEU A 88 -7.27 6.24 14.82
N SER A 89 -6.14 6.95 14.94
CA SER A 89 -6.05 8.37 15.23
C SER A 89 -5.53 9.10 14.00
N TYR A 90 -6.42 9.79 13.27
CA TYR A 90 -6.08 10.48 12.04
C TYR A 90 -5.16 11.68 12.26
N ILE A 91 -4.33 11.97 11.27
CA ILE A 91 -3.68 13.29 11.14
C ILE A 91 -4.76 14.27 10.71
N VAL A 92 -4.96 15.32 11.52
CA VAL A 92 -6.09 16.24 11.38
C VAL A 92 -5.69 17.65 10.97
N ASP A 93 -6.66 18.41 10.47
CA ASP A 93 -6.62 19.86 10.29
C ASP A 93 -6.95 20.63 11.58
N ASP A 94 -6.96 21.96 11.49
CA ASP A 94 -7.27 22.88 12.60
C ASP A 94 -8.72 22.74 13.12
N TRP A 95 -9.59 22.03 12.39
CA TRP A 95 -10.97 21.72 12.78
C TRP A 95 -11.13 20.28 13.29
N ASN A 96 -10.02 19.57 13.56
CA ASN A 96 -10.01 18.19 14.04
C ASN A 96 -10.67 17.19 13.07
N LYS A 97 -10.57 17.44 11.77
CA LYS A 97 -10.99 16.54 10.69
C LYS A 97 -9.76 15.89 10.04
N PRO A 98 -9.83 14.62 9.60
CA PRO A 98 -8.78 14.02 8.81
C PRO A 98 -8.43 14.94 7.64
N ARG A 99 -7.14 15.16 7.42
CA ARG A 99 -6.66 16.04 6.35
C ARG A 99 -5.86 15.28 5.29
N GLU A 100 -5.83 15.86 4.10
CA GLU A 100 -4.98 15.40 3.02
C GLU A 100 -3.50 15.60 3.37
N LEU A 101 -2.67 14.60 3.06
CA LEU A 101 -1.22 14.66 3.26
C LEU A 101 -0.51 15.14 2.00
N LEU A 102 -0.86 14.55 0.86
CA LEU A 102 -0.28 14.84 -0.45
C LEU A 102 -1.14 15.85 -1.18
N CYS A 103 -1.06 17.11 -0.77
CA CYS A 103 -1.81 18.19 -1.39
C CYS A 103 -1.22 18.54 -2.77
N GLY A 104 -2.07 18.51 -3.80
CA GLY A 104 -1.72 19.01 -5.13
C GLY A 104 -1.56 20.53 -5.14
N SER A 105 -0.63 21.01 -5.96
CA SER A 105 -0.51 22.41 -6.37
C SER A 105 -1.73 22.83 -7.20
N ASN A 106 -1.92 24.14 -7.38
CA ASN A 106 -3.00 24.68 -8.20
C ASN A 106 -2.98 24.13 -9.64
N ALA A 107 -1.79 23.89 -10.21
CA ALA A 107 -1.66 23.34 -11.56
C ALA A 107 -2.09 21.86 -11.61
N GLU A 108 -1.67 21.05 -10.64
CA GLU A 108 -2.07 19.64 -10.54
C GLU A 108 -3.59 19.51 -10.30
N GLN A 109 -4.16 20.37 -9.45
CA GLN A 109 -5.60 20.43 -9.22
C GLN A 109 -6.37 20.85 -10.48
N ALA A 110 -5.87 21.83 -11.25
CA ALA A 110 -6.49 22.23 -12.51
C ALA A 110 -6.50 21.10 -13.55
N LEU A 111 -5.51 20.20 -13.47
CA LEU A 111 -5.43 18.98 -14.27
C LEU A 111 -6.19 17.80 -13.63
N SER A 112 -6.85 18.00 -12.48
CA SER A 112 -7.54 16.93 -11.75
C SER A 112 -6.64 15.73 -11.40
N VAL A 113 -5.36 16.01 -11.13
CA VAL A 113 -4.42 15.01 -10.62
C VAL A 113 -4.70 14.80 -9.14
N ARG A 114 -4.82 13.54 -8.73
CA ARG A 114 -4.94 13.10 -7.33
C ARG A 114 -3.74 12.24 -6.98
N PHE A 115 -3.41 12.18 -5.69
CA PHE A 115 -2.26 11.42 -5.21
C PHE A 115 -2.70 10.33 -4.24
N TRP A 116 -2.30 9.10 -4.53
CA TRP A 116 -2.57 7.91 -3.73
C TRP A 116 -1.27 7.43 -3.08
N PRO A 117 -1.16 7.44 -1.74
CA PRO A 117 0.02 6.96 -1.06
C PRO A 117 0.11 5.43 -1.15
N GLU A 118 1.33 4.96 -1.33
CA GLU A 118 1.69 3.54 -1.33
C GLU A 118 2.43 3.19 -0.03
N HIS A 119 3.42 2.30 -0.09
CA HIS A 119 4.19 1.91 1.07
C HIS A 119 5.32 2.89 1.38
N GLY A 120 5.84 2.78 2.60
CA GLY A 120 6.98 3.56 3.06
C GLY A 120 7.80 2.82 4.10
N ILE A 121 8.83 3.50 4.58
CA ILE A 121 9.68 3.05 5.69
C ILE A 121 9.94 4.23 6.62
N GLN A 122 10.15 3.93 7.90
CA GLN A 122 10.67 4.92 8.82
C GLN A 122 12.18 5.06 8.63
N VAL A 123 12.64 6.30 8.41
CA VAL A 123 14.05 6.70 8.43
C VAL A 123 14.18 7.79 9.50
N GLU A 124 14.87 7.47 10.60
CA GLU A 124 14.97 8.32 11.78
C GLU A 124 13.58 8.76 12.33
N ASN A 125 13.25 10.05 12.25
CA ASN A 125 11.99 10.64 12.72
C ASN A 125 10.99 10.93 11.58
N GLU A 126 11.30 10.48 10.37
CA GLU A 126 10.45 10.66 9.20
C GLU A 126 9.98 9.29 8.69
N VAL A 127 8.79 9.27 8.08
CA VAL A 127 8.39 8.17 7.19
C VAL A 127 8.57 8.66 5.76
N ILE A 128 9.40 7.95 5.01
CA ILE A 128 9.59 8.17 3.59
C ILE A 128 8.74 7.15 2.85
N PHE A 129 7.81 7.61 2.01
CA PHE A 129 6.86 6.75 1.33
C PHE A 129 6.68 7.17 -0.13
N PHE A 130 6.35 6.19 -0.96
CA PHE A 130 6.01 6.42 -2.36
C PHE A 130 4.54 6.78 -2.50
N TYR A 131 4.21 7.45 -3.60
CA TYR A 131 2.82 7.68 -3.97
C TYR A 131 2.67 7.71 -5.49
N LEU A 132 1.47 7.36 -5.95
CA LEU A 132 1.07 7.38 -7.35
C LEU A 132 0.26 8.66 -7.63
N GLY A 133 0.58 9.35 -8.72
CA GLY A 133 -0.29 10.39 -9.26
C GLY A 133 -1.27 9.77 -10.24
N ILE A 134 -2.56 10.02 -10.09
CA ILE A 134 -3.61 9.51 -10.96
C ILE A 134 -4.47 10.65 -11.52
N GLN A 135 -4.98 10.46 -12.73
CA GLN A 135 -5.90 11.39 -13.38
C GLN A 135 -7.11 10.63 -13.92
N GLN A 136 -8.31 11.19 -13.74
CA GLN A 136 -9.53 10.60 -14.31
C GLN A 136 -9.48 10.64 -15.84
N ALA A 137 -9.83 9.53 -16.47
CA ALA A 137 -9.78 9.36 -17.92
C ALA A 137 -10.90 8.44 -18.42
N GLU A 138 -11.29 8.60 -19.68
CA GLU A 138 -12.26 7.71 -20.34
C GLU A 138 -11.73 6.28 -20.53
N ARG A 139 -10.40 6.12 -20.50
CA ARG A 139 -9.68 4.85 -20.65
C ARG A 139 -8.75 4.65 -19.45
N GLY A 140 -8.43 3.39 -19.14
CA GLY A 140 -7.55 3.00 -18.05
C GLY A 140 -8.28 2.16 -16.99
N THR A 141 -7.51 1.54 -16.09
CA THR A 141 -8.09 0.70 -15.03
C THR A 141 -8.91 1.60 -14.10
N TRP A 142 -10.15 1.21 -13.81
CA TRP A 142 -11.08 2.00 -12.99
C TRP A 142 -11.42 3.40 -13.51
N GLY A 143 -11.12 3.71 -14.78
CA GLY A 143 -11.31 5.04 -15.35
C GLY A 143 -10.23 6.05 -14.93
N PHE A 144 -9.04 5.57 -14.59
CA PHE A 144 -7.87 6.40 -14.28
C PHE A 144 -6.69 6.05 -15.16
N VAL A 145 -5.84 7.04 -15.41
CA VAL A 145 -4.48 6.87 -15.94
C VAL A 145 -3.47 7.31 -14.90
N GLU A 146 -2.35 6.59 -14.85
CA GLU A 146 -1.20 6.96 -14.03
C GLU A 146 -0.45 8.13 -14.68
N THR A 147 -0.09 9.12 -13.87
CA THR A 147 0.62 10.34 -14.29
C THR A 147 2.08 10.36 -13.85
N GLY A 148 2.45 9.48 -12.91
CA GLY A 148 3.81 9.26 -12.45
C GLY A 148 3.87 8.75 -11.02
N ASN A 149 5.09 8.52 -10.54
CA ASN A 149 5.36 8.09 -9.16
C ASN A 149 6.15 9.17 -8.46
N GLY A 150 5.87 9.36 -7.18
CA GLY A 150 6.47 10.38 -6.33
C GLY A 150 7.01 9.82 -5.04
N LEU A 151 7.79 10.64 -4.35
CA LEU A 151 8.32 10.39 -3.01
C LEU A 151 7.85 11.48 -2.06
N ALA A 152 7.44 11.11 -0.86
CA ALA A 152 7.03 12.04 0.17
C ALA A 152 7.65 11.67 1.52
N LYS A 153 7.76 12.68 2.38
CA LYS A 153 8.26 12.54 3.75
C LYS A 153 7.24 13.07 4.73
N LEU A 154 6.85 12.23 5.67
CA LEU A 154 6.01 12.59 6.80
C LEU A 154 6.86 12.71 8.06
N ASP A 155 6.95 13.91 8.63
CA ASP A 155 7.57 14.13 9.93
C ASP A 155 6.67 13.57 11.03
N LEU A 156 7.16 12.58 11.79
CA LEU A 156 6.37 11.88 12.82
C LEU A 156 6.10 12.73 14.08
N ARG A 157 6.80 13.84 14.26
CA ARG A 157 6.65 14.76 15.40
C ARG A 157 5.61 15.84 15.11
N THR A 158 5.62 16.36 13.88
CA THR A 158 4.76 17.49 13.49
C THR A 158 3.54 17.05 12.66
N GLY A 159 3.59 15.86 12.05
CA GLY A 159 2.62 15.40 11.07
C GLY A 159 2.70 16.14 9.73
N VAL A 160 3.68 17.02 9.53
CA VAL A 160 3.87 17.73 8.26
C VAL A 160 4.37 16.76 7.20
N CYS A 161 3.72 16.80 6.04
CA CYS A 161 4.12 16.01 4.88
C CYS A 161 4.72 16.94 3.81
N SER A 162 5.87 16.56 3.26
CA SER A 162 6.48 17.25 2.10
C SER A 162 6.66 16.26 0.95
N ARG A 163 6.54 16.76 -0.29
CA ARG A 163 6.77 15.97 -1.51
C ARG A 163 8.16 16.29 -2.06
N TRP A 164 8.85 15.27 -2.52
CA TRP A 164 10.05 15.43 -3.35
C TRP A 164 9.68 16.22 -4.60
N SER A 165 10.57 17.12 -5.02
CA SER A 165 10.43 17.80 -6.31
C SER A 165 11.79 18.29 -6.82
N ARG A 166 11.96 18.32 -8.14
CA ARG A 166 13.11 18.92 -8.82
C ARG A 166 12.63 19.70 -10.03
N ASP A 167 13.04 20.96 -10.13
CA ASP A 167 12.67 21.86 -11.23
C ASP A 167 11.15 21.97 -11.47
N GLY A 168 10.36 21.84 -10.40
CA GLY A 168 8.90 21.89 -10.44
C GLY A 168 8.20 20.57 -10.83
N ASP A 169 8.96 19.50 -11.09
CA ASP A 169 8.42 18.15 -11.28
C ASP A 169 8.49 17.36 -9.96
N TRP A 170 7.38 16.76 -9.55
CA TRP A 170 7.27 15.97 -8.33
C TRP A 170 7.71 14.51 -8.53
N ARG A 171 8.01 14.12 -9.77
CA ARG A 171 8.36 12.74 -10.15
C ARG A 171 9.87 12.56 -10.12
N PRO A 172 10.42 11.69 -9.24
CA PRO A 172 11.85 11.42 -9.22
C PRO A 172 12.33 10.74 -10.51
N TRP A 173 11.45 10.00 -11.19
CA TRP A 173 11.70 9.39 -12.50
C TRP A 173 10.60 9.78 -13.50
N PRO A 174 10.70 10.96 -14.14
CA PRO A 174 9.65 11.44 -15.05
C PRO A 174 9.57 10.64 -16.35
N GLN A 175 10.60 9.84 -16.67
CA GLN A 175 10.70 9.02 -17.88
C GLN A 175 10.63 7.52 -17.59
N LEU A 176 9.79 7.12 -16.62
CA LEU A 176 9.49 5.71 -16.38
C LEU A 176 8.84 5.07 -17.62
N PRO A 177 9.03 3.74 -17.83
CA PRO A 177 8.14 2.99 -18.70
C PRO A 177 6.69 3.29 -18.30
N VAL A 178 5.83 3.45 -19.31
CA VAL A 178 4.40 3.68 -19.12
C VAL A 178 3.83 2.58 -18.21
N ASP A 179 2.94 2.97 -17.30
CA ASP A 179 2.27 2.09 -16.31
C ASP A 179 3.23 1.36 -15.35
N CYS A 180 4.40 1.94 -15.06
CA CYS A 180 5.26 1.46 -14.01
C CYS A 180 4.82 2.05 -12.66
N HIS A 181 4.25 1.24 -11.79
CA HIS A 181 3.82 1.66 -10.45
C HIS A 181 4.92 1.32 -9.44
N CYS A 182 5.63 2.33 -8.93
CA CYS A 182 6.79 2.20 -8.06
C CYS A 182 6.42 2.41 -6.59
N GLY A 183 6.98 1.56 -5.71
CA GLY A 183 6.85 1.72 -4.27
C GLY A 183 5.62 1.03 -3.66
N VAL A 184 4.97 0.12 -4.40
CA VAL A 184 3.86 -0.71 -3.91
C VAL A 184 4.19 -1.46 -2.62
N GLN A 185 5.47 -1.77 -2.42
CA GLN A 185 6.00 -2.29 -1.17
C GLN A 185 7.45 -1.82 -1.00
N LEU A 186 7.81 -1.45 0.23
CA LEU A 186 9.20 -1.22 0.62
C LEU A 186 9.62 -2.23 1.70
N LEU A 187 10.89 -2.61 1.68
CA LEU A 187 11.46 -3.55 2.65
C LEU A 187 12.91 -3.16 2.96
N SER A 188 13.23 -2.98 4.24
CA SER A 188 14.60 -2.77 4.69
C SER A 188 15.30 -4.11 4.95
N LYS A 189 16.44 -4.37 4.29
CA LYS A 189 17.27 -5.56 4.51
C LYS A 189 18.71 -5.32 4.04
N ASP A 190 19.68 -5.82 4.81
CA ASP A 190 21.11 -5.81 4.50
C ASP A 190 21.68 -4.41 4.14
N GLY A 191 21.23 -3.37 4.84
CA GLY A 191 21.66 -1.98 4.60
C GLY A 191 21.02 -1.33 3.37
N TYR A 192 20.08 -1.99 2.70
CA TYR A 192 19.32 -1.47 1.59
C TYR A 192 17.85 -1.33 1.92
N VAL A 193 17.21 -0.40 1.23
CA VAL A 193 15.77 -0.32 1.03
C VAL A 193 15.47 -0.94 -0.32
N PHE A 194 14.74 -2.05 -0.31
CA PHE A 194 14.19 -2.66 -1.50
C PHE A 194 12.88 -1.98 -1.85
N VAL A 195 12.76 -1.52 -3.09
CA VAL A 195 11.58 -0.83 -3.62
C VAL A 195 10.96 -1.73 -4.69
N PHE A 196 9.80 -2.28 -4.37
CA PHE A 196 9.04 -3.09 -5.29
C PHE A 196 8.22 -2.21 -6.23
N SER A 197 8.08 -2.64 -7.48
CA SER A 197 7.24 -1.99 -8.47
C SER A 197 6.45 -3.01 -9.28
N THR A 198 5.36 -2.58 -9.91
CA THR A 198 4.55 -3.41 -10.81
C THR A 198 4.48 -2.81 -12.20
N ARG A 199 4.28 -3.69 -13.18
CA ARG A 199 3.92 -3.31 -14.55
C ARG A 199 2.84 -4.24 -15.08
N PRO A 200 1.88 -3.75 -15.88
CA PRO A 200 0.90 -4.60 -16.55
C PRO A 200 1.57 -5.64 -17.44
N ALA A 201 1.04 -6.87 -17.39
CA ALA A 201 1.52 -8.01 -18.15
C ALA A 201 0.34 -8.86 -18.64
N GLY A 202 -0.48 -8.29 -19.52
CA GLY A 202 -1.74 -8.87 -19.98
C GLY A 202 -2.89 -8.51 -19.03
N LEU A 203 -3.59 -9.52 -18.50
CA LEU A 203 -4.63 -9.34 -17.46
C LEU A 203 -4.06 -9.40 -16.03
N GLU A 204 -2.76 -9.63 -15.90
CA GLU A 204 -2.03 -9.72 -14.64
C GLU A 204 -0.94 -8.63 -14.59
N TYR A 205 -0.18 -8.61 -13.51
CA TYR A 205 0.97 -7.73 -13.33
C TYR A 205 2.24 -8.54 -13.09
N GLU A 206 3.39 -7.95 -13.41
CA GLU A 206 4.70 -8.46 -13.03
C GLU A 206 5.36 -7.52 -12.02
N ALA A 207 5.94 -8.12 -10.98
CA ALA A 207 6.71 -7.42 -9.97
C ALA A 207 8.16 -7.24 -10.44
N PHE A 208 8.70 -6.06 -10.17
CA PHE A 208 10.10 -5.69 -10.37
C PHE A 208 10.68 -5.20 -9.05
N LEU A 209 12.01 -5.15 -8.98
CA LEU A 209 12.71 -4.76 -7.75
C LEU A 209 13.84 -3.79 -8.04
N ALA A 210 13.87 -2.71 -7.28
CA ALA A 210 15.03 -1.85 -7.14
C ALA A 210 15.55 -1.90 -5.70
N ARG A 211 16.78 -1.41 -5.49
CA ARG A 211 17.34 -1.16 -4.17
C ARG A 211 18.12 0.15 -4.15
N VAL A 212 18.13 0.79 -2.99
CA VAL A 212 18.85 2.02 -2.69
C VAL A 212 19.28 2.01 -1.22
N THR A 213 20.29 2.76 -0.82
CA THR A 213 20.58 2.94 0.61
C THR A 213 19.57 3.92 1.23
N PRO A 214 19.24 3.81 2.52
CA PRO A 214 18.29 4.71 3.17
C PRO A 214 18.63 6.20 2.98
N GLU A 215 19.92 6.56 3.02
CA GLU A 215 20.39 7.95 2.92
C GLU A 215 20.27 8.52 1.50
N ALA A 216 20.16 7.67 0.48
CA ALA A 216 20.08 8.05 -0.92
C ALA A 216 18.69 7.80 -1.53
N ILE A 217 17.68 7.52 -0.71
CA ILE A 217 16.33 7.19 -1.17
C ILE A 217 15.69 8.32 -2.01
N GLU A 218 16.07 9.57 -1.76
CA GLU A 218 15.62 10.75 -2.50
C GLU A 218 16.48 11.07 -3.74
N GLU A 219 17.50 10.25 -4.05
CA GLU A 219 18.45 10.43 -5.14
C GLU A 219 18.18 9.41 -6.27
N PRO A 220 17.38 9.77 -7.30
CA PRO A 220 16.94 8.85 -8.37
C PRO A 220 18.06 8.05 -9.04
N GLU A 221 19.23 8.67 -9.17
CA GLU A 221 20.43 8.16 -9.83
C GLU A 221 21.18 7.12 -8.98
N SER A 222 20.87 7.01 -7.69
CA SER A 222 21.48 6.06 -6.75
C SER A 222 20.81 4.68 -6.74
N TYR A 223 19.68 4.54 -7.43
CA TYR A 223 18.91 3.30 -7.46
C TYR A 223 19.58 2.27 -8.38
N SER A 224 19.56 1.00 -7.93
CA SER A 224 19.97 -0.14 -8.76
C SER A 224 18.81 -1.13 -8.90
N PHE A 225 18.65 -1.70 -10.08
CA PHE A 225 17.53 -2.50 -10.50
C PHE A 225 17.95 -3.96 -10.68
N PHE A 226 17.11 -4.87 -10.20
CA PHE A 226 17.39 -6.31 -10.25
C PHE A 226 17.24 -6.84 -11.67
N THR A 227 18.24 -7.57 -12.15
CA THR A 227 18.34 -8.07 -13.53
C THR A 227 18.27 -9.60 -13.61
N GLY A 228 17.78 -10.24 -12.55
CA GLY A 228 17.79 -11.70 -12.41
C GLY A 228 19.19 -12.22 -12.09
N GLU A 229 19.61 -13.27 -12.79
CA GLU A 229 20.91 -13.93 -12.58
C GLU A 229 22.12 -13.00 -12.80
N ARG A 230 21.94 -11.89 -13.53
CA ARG A 230 23.01 -10.91 -13.81
C ARG A 230 23.23 -9.91 -12.66
N GLY A 231 22.44 -10.00 -11.59
CA GLY A 231 22.60 -9.16 -10.40
C GLY A 231 21.88 -7.82 -10.52
N TRP A 232 22.59 -6.72 -10.24
CA TRP A 232 22.00 -5.38 -10.14
C TRP A 232 22.60 -4.43 -11.19
N SER A 233 21.79 -3.51 -11.71
CA SER A 233 22.18 -2.56 -12.75
C SER A 233 21.67 -1.15 -12.42
N ALA A 234 22.41 -0.10 -12.76
CA ALA A 234 21.91 1.28 -12.65
C ALA A 234 20.88 1.63 -13.76
N VAL A 235 20.72 0.76 -14.77
CA VAL A 235 19.83 1.00 -15.90
C VAL A 235 18.48 0.35 -15.65
N MET A 236 17.46 1.14 -15.36
CA MET A 236 16.11 0.67 -15.06
C MET A 236 15.47 -0.22 -16.13
N THR A 237 15.71 0.06 -17.41
CA THR A 237 15.17 -0.72 -18.53
C THR A 237 15.77 -2.12 -18.62
N SER A 238 16.85 -2.40 -17.88
CA SER A 238 17.43 -3.74 -17.75
C SER A 238 16.79 -4.61 -16.66
N ALA A 239 15.84 -4.07 -15.90
CA ALA A 239 15.17 -4.79 -14.81
C ALA A 239 14.40 -6.02 -15.34
N ALA A 240 14.55 -7.15 -14.65
CA ALA A 240 13.85 -8.39 -14.94
C ALA A 240 12.69 -8.60 -13.95
N PRO A 241 11.56 -9.19 -14.38
CA PRO A 241 10.45 -9.49 -13.47
C PRO A 241 10.87 -10.57 -12.46
N ILE A 242 10.42 -10.42 -11.20
CA ILE A 242 10.71 -11.39 -10.12
C ILE A 242 9.55 -12.36 -9.87
N ALA A 243 8.31 -11.96 -10.18
CA ALA A 243 7.10 -12.76 -10.00
C ALA A 243 5.90 -12.17 -10.77
N ARG A 244 4.90 -13.01 -11.06
CA ARG A 244 3.54 -12.56 -11.41
C ARG A 244 2.76 -12.19 -10.15
N CYS A 245 1.98 -11.11 -10.19
CA CYS A 245 1.32 -10.51 -9.02
C CYS A 245 0.06 -9.71 -9.40
N GLY A 246 -0.53 -9.00 -8.42
CA GLY A 246 -1.55 -7.98 -8.65
C GLY A 246 -0.95 -6.59 -8.89
N SER A 247 -1.79 -5.60 -9.19
CA SER A 247 -1.38 -4.18 -9.36
C SER A 247 -0.67 -3.65 -8.12
N GLU A 248 -1.20 -3.99 -6.95
CA GLU A 248 -0.62 -3.76 -5.63
C GLU A 248 -0.47 -5.10 -4.90
N PHE A 249 0.54 -5.18 -4.04
CA PHE A 249 0.82 -6.37 -3.24
C PHE A 249 1.60 -5.99 -1.98
N SER A 250 1.75 -6.94 -1.06
CA SER A 250 2.67 -6.80 0.07
C SER A 250 3.72 -7.90 0.05
N VAL A 251 4.90 -7.63 0.61
CA VAL A 251 5.98 -8.60 0.85
C VAL A 251 6.50 -8.40 2.26
N ALA A 252 6.47 -9.45 3.06
CA ALA A 252 7.01 -9.46 4.41
C ALA A 252 7.80 -10.74 4.67
N TYR A 253 8.84 -10.67 5.52
CA TYR A 253 9.49 -11.87 6.03
C TYR A 253 8.60 -12.53 7.06
N ASN A 254 8.38 -13.84 6.93
CA ASN A 254 7.57 -14.64 7.83
C ASN A 254 8.50 -15.59 8.61
N GLU A 255 8.68 -15.31 9.91
CA GLU A 255 9.58 -16.08 10.79
C GLU A 255 9.15 -17.55 10.91
N TYR A 256 7.85 -17.82 11.00
CA TYR A 256 7.29 -19.17 11.11
C TYR A 256 7.63 -20.03 9.90
N LEU A 257 7.53 -19.46 8.70
CA LEU A 257 7.88 -20.15 7.46
C LEU A 257 9.38 -20.09 7.16
N GLY A 258 10.10 -19.10 7.70
CA GLY A 258 11.51 -18.83 7.44
C GLY A 258 11.77 -18.29 6.03
N CYS A 259 10.83 -17.56 5.45
CA CYS A 259 10.91 -17.04 4.09
C CYS A 259 10.07 -15.77 3.91
N PHE A 260 10.31 -15.04 2.82
CA PHE A 260 9.44 -13.94 2.39
C PHE A 260 8.12 -14.48 1.87
N VAL A 261 7.02 -13.79 2.18
CA VAL A 261 5.67 -14.06 1.71
C VAL A 261 5.20 -12.82 0.95
N MET A 262 4.84 -13.00 -0.32
CA MET A 262 4.14 -12.00 -1.12
C MET A 262 2.64 -12.30 -1.06
N THR A 263 1.81 -11.31 -0.75
CA THR A 263 0.34 -11.40 -0.75
C THR A 263 -0.26 -10.41 -1.73
N TYR A 264 -1.25 -10.85 -2.50
CA TYR A 264 -1.97 -10.01 -3.46
C TYR A 264 -3.34 -10.61 -3.79
N ILE A 265 -4.23 -9.80 -4.33
CA ILE A 265 -5.50 -10.26 -4.92
C ILE A 265 -5.42 -10.23 -6.43
N GLU A 266 -5.84 -11.32 -7.07
CA GLU A 266 -6.13 -11.32 -8.51
C GLU A 266 -7.51 -10.70 -8.75
N PRO A 267 -7.60 -9.50 -9.37
CA PRO A 267 -8.79 -8.68 -9.20
C PRO A 267 -10.07 -9.25 -9.78
N HIS A 268 -10.00 -9.77 -11.01
CA HIS A 268 -11.14 -10.37 -11.69
C HIS A 268 -11.59 -11.69 -11.04
N ALA A 269 -10.64 -12.47 -10.54
CA ALA A 269 -10.91 -13.75 -9.89
C ALA A 269 -11.35 -13.58 -8.41
N LYS A 270 -11.19 -12.38 -7.84
CA LYS A 270 -11.37 -12.08 -6.41
C LYS A 270 -10.58 -13.04 -5.52
N GLN A 271 -9.44 -13.51 -6.01
CA GLN A 271 -8.69 -14.61 -5.45
C GLN A 271 -7.53 -14.08 -4.63
N LEU A 272 -7.47 -14.43 -3.34
CA LEU A 272 -6.27 -14.19 -2.52
C LEU A 272 -5.18 -15.18 -2.93
N CYS A 273 -4.03 -14.65 -3.27
CA CYS A 273 -2.86 -15.39 -3.71
C CYS A 273 -1.66 -15.09 -2.80
N LEU A 274 -0.83 -16.11 -2.60
CA LEU A 274 0.44 -16.01 -1.90
C LEU A 274 1.57 -16.58 -2.74
N ARG A 275 2.75 -16.00 -2.65
CA ARG A 275 4.00 -16.61 -3.14
C ARG A 275 5.04 -16.54 -2.04
N THR A 276 5.99 -17.48 -2.05
CA THR A 276 7.08 -17.48 -1.07
C THR A 276 8.44 -17.38 -1.76
N ALA A 277 9.41 -16.77 -1.11
CA ALA A 277 10.78 -16.67 -1.62
C ALA A 277 11.80 -16.71 -0.48
N PRO A 278 13.00 -17.29 -0.71
CA PRO A 278 14.07 -17.25 0.29
C PRO A 278 14.65 -15.83 0.46
N GLU A 279 14.59 -15.00 -0.58
CA GLU A 279 15.11 -13.63 -0.61
C GLU A 279 14.07 -12.67 -1.22
N PRO A 280 14.17 -11.34 -0.98
CA PRO A 280 13.22 -10.37 -1.53
C PRO A 280 13.10 -10.40 -3.06
N TRP A 281 14.20 -10.74 -3.75
CA TRP A 281 14.29 -10.85 -5.21
C TRP A 281 13.96 -12.25 -5.74
N GLY A 282 13.51 -13.18 -4.89
CA GLY A 282 13.14 -14.53 -5.30
C GLY A 282 14.25 -15.59 -5.14
N PRO A 283 14.16 -16.72 -5.85
CA PRO A 283 13.06 -17.07 -6.75
C PRO A 283 11.75 -17.25 -5.98
N TYR A 284 10.67 -16.64 -6.48
CA TYR A 284 9.34 -16.82 -5.91
C TYR A 284 8.73 -18.16 -6.33
N SER A 285 7.99 -18.80 -5.43
CA SER A 285 7.21 -19.99 -5.72
C SER A 285 6.10 -19.72 -6.74
N ASP A 286 5.50 -20.79 -7.25
CA ASP A 286 4.16 -20.73 -7.84
C ASP A 286 3.15 -20.13 -6.86
N ALA A 287 2.08 -19.54 -7.40
CA ALA A 287 1.03 -18.91 -6.60
C ALA A 287 0.21 -19.97 -5.86
N ILE A 288 0.12 -19.79 -4.53
CA ILE A 288 -0.79 -20.50 -3.67
C ILE A 288 -2.10 -19.72 -3.63
N ARG A 289 -3.14 -20.30 -4.21
CA ARG A 289 -4.50 -19.75 -4.23
C ARG A 289 -5.21 -20.06 -2.91
N ALA A 290 -5.23 -19.11 -1.98
CA ALA A 290 -5.77 -19.29 -0.62
C ALA A 290 -7.30 -19.37 -0.56
N GLY A 291 -7.98 -18.72 -1.50
CA GLY A 291 -9.42 -18.77 -1.68
C GLY A 291 -9.96 -17.49 -2.29
N ILE A 292 -11.22 -17.53 -2.72
CA ILE A 292 -11.97 -16.34 -3.13
C ILE A 292 -12.30 -15.53 -1.88
N VAL A 293 -11.93 -14.26 -1.84
CA VAL A 293 -12.24 -13.41 -0.69
C VAL A 293 -13.72 -13.04 -0.70
N PRO A 294 -14.37 -12.88 0.47
CA PRO A 294 -15.74 -12.38 0.53
C PRO A 294 -15.86 -11.02 -0.15
N HIS A 295 -16.87 -10.87 -1.00
CA HIS A 295 -17.09 -9.62 -1.71
C HIS A 295 -18.58 -9.37 -1.95
N HIS A 296 -18.93 -8.11 -2.16
CA HIS A 296 -20.28 -7.74 -2.56
C HIS A 296 -20.64 -8.39 -3.91
N PRO A 297 -21.87 -8.89 -4.12
CA PRO A 297 -22.25 -9.56 -5.37
C PRO A 297 -22.05 -8.73 -6.64
N GLU A 298 -22.16 -7.40 -6.52
CA GLU A 298 -21.98 -6.46 -7.63
C GLU A 298 -20.51 -6.04 -7.84
N ALA A 299 -19.59 -6.50 -6.99
CA ALA A 299 -18.18 -6.19 -7.14
C ALA A 299 -17.62 -6.87 -8.40
N THR A 300 -17.30 -6.05 -9.40
CA THR A 300 -16.69 -6.48 -10.66
C THR A 300 -15.22 -6.84 -10.49
N LEU A 301 -14.52 -6.17 -9.57
CA LEU A 301 -13.14 -6.44 -9.19
C LEU A 301 -12.97 -6.30 -7.67
N VAL A 302 -11.87 -6.82 -7.15
CA VAL A 302 -11.39 -6.64 -5.77
C VAL A 302 -9.89 -6.39 -5.84
N SER A 303 -9.33 -5.46 -5.06
CA SER A 303 -7.93 -5.04 -5.22
C SER A 303 -7.14 -5.15 -3.91
N LEU A 304 -5.85 -4.83 -4.01
CA LEU A 304 -4.89 -4.84 -2.91
C LEU A 304 -4.56 -6.28 -2.44
N GLY A 305 -4.61 -6.53 -1.14
CA GLY A 305 -4.10 -7.75 -0.51
C GLY A 305 -2.87 -7.45 0.34
N PHE A 306 -2.93 -6.39 1.13
CA PHE A 306 -1.82 -5.93 1.96
C PHE A 306 -1.71 -6.73 3.24
N GLN A 307 -0.58 -7.41 3.47
CA GLN A 307 -0.25 -8.01 4.76
C GLN A 307 0.16 -6.91 5.75
N HIS A 308 -0.17 -7.10 7.03
CA HIS A 308 0.20 -6.21 8.11
C HIS A 308 1.07 -6.94 9.15
N PRO A 309 2.36 -7.17 8.84
CA PRO A 309 3.20 -8.13 9.55
C PRO A 309 3.41 -7.83 11.04
N GLN A 310 3.31 -6.57 11.44
CA GLN A 310 3.42 -6.16 12.84
C GLN A 310 2.25 -6.62 13.73
N PHE A 311 1.16 -7.11 13.13
CA PHE A 311 0.04 -7.71 13.87
C PHE A 311 0.01 -9.24 13.78
N ASP A 312 0.94 -9.86 13.06
CA ASP A 312 1.00 -11.31 12.89
C ASP A 312 1.24 -12.02 14.23
N VAL A 313 0.68 -13.23 14.38
CA VAL A 313 0.74 -14.02 15.61
C VAL A 313 1.67 -15.22 15.44
N ASP A 314 2.38 -15.57 16.52
CA ASP A 314 3.31 -16.70 16.59
C ASP A 314 4.36 -16.67 15.47
N GLY A 315 4.98 -15.50 15.26
CA GLY A 315 6.03 -15.30 14.25
C GLY A 315 5.50 -15.36 12.80
N GLY A 316 4.21 -15.12 12.57
CA GLY A 316 3.63 -15.23 11.23
C GLY A 316 3.00 -16.57 10.94
N ARG A 317 2.81 -17.45 11.94
CA ARG A 317 1.93 -18.61 11.78
C ARG A 317 0.52 -18.18 11.37
N THR A 318 0.05 -17.07 11.96
CA THR A 318 -1.18 -16.42 11.55
C THR A 318 -0.85 -15.02 11.07
N ILE A 319 -1.23 -14.72 9.83
CA ILE A 319 -1.02 -13.42 9.20
C ILE A 319 -2.35 -12.68 8.98
N TYR A 320 -2.29 -11.35 8.99
CA TYR A 320 -3.46 -10.51 8.73
C TYR A 320 -3.30 -9.72 7.45
N ILE A 321 -4.35 -9.74 6.61
CA ILE A 321 -4.36 -9.13 5.28
C ILE A 321 -5.58 -8.22 5.16
N SER A 322 -5.42 -7.03 4.61
CA SER A 322 -6.52 -6.15 4.22
C SER A 322 -6.66 -6.04 2.70
N TYR A 323 -7.88 -5.74 2.26
CA TYR A 323 -8.20 -5.57 0.84
C TYR A 323 -9.39 -4.61 0.63
N SER A 324 -9.50 -4.09 -0.59
CA SER A 324 -10.52 -3.12 -0.97
C SER A 324 -11.51 -3.69 -1.99
N GLN A 325 -12.72 -3.14 -1.97
CA GLN A 325 -13.81 -3.50 -2.87
C GLN A 325 -14.42 -2.22 -3.47
N PRO A 326 -14.96 -2.26 -4.70
CA PRO A 326 -15.42 -1.09 -5.45
C PRO A 326 -16.61 -0.35 -4.84
N HIS A 327 -17.29 -0.92 -3.85
CA HIS A 327 -18.27 -0.19 -3.05
C HIS A 327 -17.51 0.53 -1.95
N PHE A 328 -17.46 1.85 -2.03
CA PHE A 328 -16.73 2.74 -1.14
C PHE A 328 -17.08 2.46 0.34
N ALA A 329 -16.32 1.53 0.93
CA ALA A 329 -16.50 0.96 2.25
C ALA A 329 -15.14 0.95 2.94
N GLN A 330 -15.11 0.53 4.21
CA GLN A 330 -13.84 0.30 4.90
C GLN A 330 -13.11 -0.90 4.29
N ASN A 331 -11.79 -0.99 4.49
CA ASN A 331 -11.04 -2.18 4.09
C ASN A 331 -11.64 -3.44 4.73
N ALA A 332 -11.80 -4.49 3.93
CA ALA A 332 -12.12 -5.81 4.42
C ALA A 332 -10.85 -6.51 4.88
N MET A 333 -10.96 -7.36 5.91
CA MET A 333 -9.81 -8.01 6.54
C MET A 333 -9.95 -9.53 6.53
N ILE A 334 -8.82 -10.21 6.33
CA ILE A 334 -8.65 -11.66 6.38
C ILE A 334 -7.61 -12.01 7.44
N GLU A 335 -7.88 -13.09 8.16
CA GLU A 335 -6.89 -13.83 8.93
C GLU A 335 -6.55 -15.12 8.18
N LEU A 336 -5.27 -15.38 7.96
CA LEU A 336 -4.80 -16.60 7.31
C LEU A 336 -3.83 -17.32 8.25
N CYS A 337 -4.08 -18.60 8.52
CA CYS A 337 -3.24 -19.42 9.39
C CYS A 337 -2.55 -20.53 8.58
N PHE A 338 -1.24 -20.67 8.75
CA PHE A 338 -0.44 -21.77 8.21
C PHE A 338 -0.47 -23.00 9.13
N ARG A 339 -0.24 -24.18 8.56
CA ARG A 339 -0.25 -25.46 9.30
C ARG A 339 0.90 -25.56 10.29
#